data_AF-A0A183U097-F1
#
_entry.id   AF-A0A183U097-F1
#
_cell.length_a   1.000
_cell.length_b   1.000
_cell.length_c   1.000
_cell.angle_alpha   90.00
_cell.angle_beta   90.00
_cell.angle_gamma   90.00
#
_symmetry.space_group_name_H-M   'P 1'
#
loop_
_entity.id
_entity.type
_entity.pdbx_description
1 polymer ?
#
loop_
_entity_poly.entity_id
_entity_poly.type
_entity_poly.pdbx_seq_one_letter_code
_entity_poly.pdbx_strand_id
1 'polypeptide(L)'
;MDRRCVYYRLPLLESGTMGTKGNVQVVYPHLTESYGSSADPPEKDIPICTLKNFPNEIQHTIQWGRELFEGLFTNPAETVNQFLSDERAFLERVEHMSVHQRVYLHFLAVDRGHSCCLQIQVLDQVKRALIDDRSQTAEDCIRWSRLLFQENYHNAIAQLLHTFPPDQMTSQGVKFWSGSKRCPHVLEFDPNKDEHFNFVYAASILRAQQYNIEPILDKKKIIEVLKDVKPEPFKPKSGVKIAVTEAEAKEQAEVSEGKLQMFLEDADTQISALKIKLAKLNTKALRRLTPIDFEKDDDTNHHMEFITAASNLRAENYDIQPADRMKTKQIAGRIIPAIATTTATVAGLVCVELHKIIGSGSEQLQVPLDQFRNGFLNMALPFFAFSDPIAAPKKKVCAFKNSYLFCLYHDQTFTLWDRLEIQGPKSLKELIDWIQNTFLLVYLRRIAGVFFSVRTVVEEVSRRKMPAHARSLVLEVMATDKNDDDVEIPYIKYNF
;
A
#
# COMPACT_ATOMS: atom_id res chain seq x y z
N MET A 1 6.87 -3.55 17.21
CA MET A 1 7.60 -3.96 18.43
C MET A 1 7.69 -2.84 19.44
N ASP A 2 8.14 -1.64 19.05
CA ASP A 2 8.22 -0.43 19.89
C ASP A 2 7.03 -0.23 20.86
N ARG A 3 5.79 -0.14 20.35
CA ARG A 3 4.57 0.00 21.18
C ARG A 3 4.44 -1.07 22.27
N ARG A 4 4.89 -2.31 22.02
CA ARG A 4 4.89 -3.38 23.03
C ARG A 4 5.97 -3.15 24.07
N CYS A 5 7.17 -2.71 23.69
CA CYS A 5 8.24 -2.40 24.64
C CYS A 5 7.83 -1.24 25.56
N VAL A 6 7.22 -0.18 25.01
CA VAL A 6 6.60 0.90 25.81
C VAL A 6 5.55 0.35 26.76
N TYR A 7 4.63 -0.46 26.24
CA TYR A 7 3.58 -1.08 27.05
C TYR A 7 4.13 -2.01 28.14
N TYR A 8 5.18 -2.78 27.91
CA TYR A 8 5.75 -3.67 28.94
C TYR A 8 6.86 -2.99 29.77
N ARG A 9 7.17 -1.72 29.50
CA ARG A 9 8.31 -0.97 30.07
C ARG A 9 9.62 -1.75 29.91
N LEU A 10 9.86 -2.28 28.72
CA LEU A 10 11.08 -3.02 28.41
C LEU A 10 12.00 -2.17 27.54
N PRO A 11 13.34 -2.22 27.76
CA PRO A 11 14.29 -1.63 26.84
C PRO A 11 14.19 -2.25 25.44
N LEU A 12 14.45 -1.46 24.41
CA LEU A 12 14.54 -1.88 23.03
C LEU A 12 15.82 -1.31 22.41
N LEU A 13 16.59 -2.19 21.78
CA LEU A 13 17.72 -1.83 20.94
C LEU A 13 17.28 -2.00 19.48
N GLU A 14 17.15 -0.89 18.78
CA GLU A 14 16.69 -0.84 17.40
C GLU A 14 17.86 -0.57 16.46
N SER A 15 17.82 -1.13 15.26
CA SER A 15 18.92 -0.95 14.30
C SER A 15 18.49 -1.22 12.87
N GLY A 16 19.01 -0.44 11.93
CA GLY A 16 18.71 -0.55 10.51
C GLY A 16 19.95 -0.49 9.61
N THR A 17 19.84 -1.05 8.41
CA THR A 17 20.90 -0.99 7.37
C THR A 17 20.31 -0.72 6.00
N MET A 18 21.03 0.06 5.18
CA MET A 18 20.72 0.28 3.77
C MET A 18 22.03 0.45 2.98
N GLY A 19 22.46 -0.62 2.31
CA GLY A 19 23.77 -0.69 1.65
C GLY A 19 24.89 -0.41 2.66
N THR A 20 25.68 0.63 2.41
CA THR A 20 26.77 1.05 3.31
C THR A 20 26.31 1.87 4.52
N LYS A 21 25.05 2.30 4.55
CA LYS A 21 24.49 3.12 5.63
C LYS A 21 23.91 2.24 6.74
N GLY A 22 23.98 2.68 7.98
CA GLY A 22 23.33 2.02 9.10
C GLY A 22 23.07 2.95 10.27
N ASN A 23 22.17 2.54 11.15
CA ASN A 23 21.84 3.26 12.37
C ASN A 23 21.57 2.30 13.54
N VAL A 24 21.77 2.81 14.75
CA VAL A 24 21.44 2.18 16.03
C VAL A 24 20.70 3.19 16.88
N GLN A 25 19.58 2.79 17.48
CA GLN A 25 18.81 3.61 18.39
C GLN A 25 18.53 2.85 19.68
N VAL A 26 18.76 3.52 20.81
CA VAL A 26 18.43 2.98 22.14
C VAL A 26 17.12 3.58 22.62
N VAL A 27 16.19 2.70 23.00
CA VAL A 27 14.93 3.07 23.64
C VAL A 27 14.94 2.48 25.06
N TYR A 28 15.04 3.35 26.06
CA TYR A 28 15.19 2.97 27.46
C TYR A 28 14.00 3.46 28.32
N PRO A 29 13.35 2.58 29.11
CA PRO A 29 12.18 2.93 29.90
C PRO A 29 12.40 4.11 30.83
N HIS A 30 11.39 4.99 30.91
CA HIS A 30 11.36 6.18 31.77
C HIS A 30 12.49 7.20 31.50
N LEU A 31 13.24 7.04 30.42
CA LEU A 31 14.42 7.87 30.12
C LEU A 31 14.34 8.49 28.73
N THR A 32 14.24 7.67 27.68
CA THR A 32 14.31 8.14 26.28
C THR A 32 12.93 8.20 25.65
N GLU A 33 12.82 8.89 24.51
CA GLU A 33 11.68 8.69 23.60
C GLU A 33 11.62 7.25 23.06
N SER A 34 10.50 6.89 22.43
CA SER A 34 10.33 5.60 21.74
C SER A 34 10.67 5.73 20.26
N TYR A 35 10.89 4.61 19.56
CA TYR A 35 11.17 4.63 18.12
C TYR A 35 10.06 5.35 17.35
N GLY A 36 8.80 5.08 17.68
CA GLY A 36 7.63 5.73 17.06
C GLY A 36 7.38 7.19 17.46
N SER A 37 8.24 7.80 18.27
CA SER A 37 8.17 9.24 18.59
C SER A 37 8.76 10.11 17.48
N SER A 38 9.61 9.53 16.64
CA SER A 38 10.20 10.16 15.46
C SER A 38 9.53 9.64 14.18
N ALA A 39 9.50 10.47 13.13
CA ALA A 39 8.96 10.11 11.83
C ALA A 39 10.09 10.07 10.80
N ASP A 40 10.31 8.91 10.21
CA ASP A 40 11.17 8.78 9.03
C ASP A 40 10.52 9.47 7.82
N PRO A 41 11.31 10.01 6.88
CA PRO A 41 10.78 10.54 5.64
C PRO A 41 9.94 9.46 4.92
N PRO A 42 8.69 9.77 4.53
CA PRO A 42 7.89 8.81 3.79
C PRO A 42 8.56 8.48 2.45
N GLU A 43 8.31 7.27 1.95
CA GLU A 43 8.69 6.94 0.58
C GLU A 43 8.03 7.93 -0.38
N LYS A 44 8.78 8.38 -1.39
CA LYS A 44 8.23 9.29 -2.40
C LYS A 44 7.41 8.47 -3.39
N ASP A 45 6.09 8.56 -3.28
CA ASP A 45 5.19 7.98 -4.27
C ASP A 45 5.34 8.71 -5.62
N ILE A 46 5.39 7.94 -6.70
CA ILE A 46 5.40 8.50 -8.06
C ILE A 46 3.98 8.95 -8.39
N PRO A 47 3.77 10.20 -8.87
CA PRO A 47 2.45 10.68 -9.22
C PRO A 47 1.74 9.76 -10.22
N ILE A 48 0.46 9.50 -9.98
CA ILE A 48 -0.34 8.59 -10.81
C ILE A 48 -0.36 9.04 -12.28
N CYS A 49 -0.43 10.35 -12.55
CA CYS A 49 -0.38 10.89 -13.91
C CYS A 49 0.98 10.65 -14.60
N THR A 50 2.07 10.64 -13.84
CA THR A 50 3.43 10.36 -14.33
C THR A 50 3.54 8.89 -14.73
N LEU A 51 3.06 7.97 -13.88
CA LEU A 51 3.04 6.53 -14.21
C LEU A 51 2.19 6.25 -15.46
N LYS A 52 1.03 6.91 -15.59
CA LYS A 52 0.03 6.59 -16.62
C LYS A 52 0.26 7.23 -17.98
N ASN A 53 0.69 8.48 -18.05
CA ASN A 53 0.76 9.22 -19.32
C ASN A 53 2.07 9.94 -19.58
N PHE A 54 2.81 10.30 -18.53
CA PHE A 54 3.99 11.17 -18.67
C PHE A 54 5.24 10.61 -17.97
N PRO A 55 5.65 9.36 -18.24
CA PRO A 55 6.91 8.86 -17.74
C PRO A 55 8.07 9.64 -18.36
N ASN A 56 9.13 9.85 -17.60
CA ASN A 56 10.35 10.53 -18.03
C ASN A 56 11.63 9.86 -17.53
N GLU A 57 11.49 8.85 -16.65
CA GLU A 57 12.57 8.08 -16.06
C GLU A 57 12.18 6.59 -16.06
N ILE A 58 13.19 5.73 -16.11
CA ILE A 58 12.99 4.27 -16.21
C ILE A 58 12.27 3.70 -14.98
N GLN A 59 12.40 4.33 -13.80
CA GLN A 59 11.66 3.91 -12.60
C GLN A 59 10.14 4.05 -12.78
N HIS A 60 9.67 5.02 -13.56
CA HIS A 60 8.25 5.21 -13.84
C HIS A 60 7.70 4.10 -14.74
N THR A 61 8.47 3.70 -15.76
CA THR A 61 8.06 2.61 -16.67
C THR A 61 8.18 1.24 -16.01
N ILE A 62 9.14 1.04 -15.11
CA ILE A 62 9.27 -0.20 -14.32
C ILE A 62 8.09 -0.35 -13.35
N GLN A 63 7.73 0.70 -12.62
CA GLN A 63 6.56 0.68 -11.74
C GLN A 63 5.28 0.45 -12.54
N TRP A 64 5.13 1.08 -13.70
CA TRP A 64 4.01 0.80 -14.62
C TRP A 64 4.00 -0.66 -15.09
N GLY A 65 5.15 -1.23 -15.45
CA GLY A 65 5.27 -2.63 -15.87
C GLY A 65 4.91 -3.61 -14.76
N ARG A 66 5.22 -3.27 -13.50
CA ARG A 66 4.82 -4.03 -12.32
C ARG A 66 3.31 -4.00 -12.10
N GLU A 67 2.69 -2.83 -12.20
CA GLU A 67 1.23 -2.67 -12.11
C GLU A 67 0.51 -3.38 -13.26
N LEU A 68 1.07 -3.34 -14.46
CA LEU A 68 0.56 -4.08 -15.61
C LEU A 68 0.60 -5.60 -15.35
N PHE A 69 1.70 -6.12 -14.81
CA PHE A 69 1.81 -7.54 -14.46
C PHE A 69 0.69 -7.97 -13.50
N GLU A 70 0.51 -7.25 -12.39
CA GLU A 70 -0.53 -7.58 -11.39
C GLU A 70 -1.94 -7.43 -11.97
N GLY A 71 -2.18 -6.37 -12.76
CA GLY A 71 -3.45 -6.09 -13.41
C GLY A 71 -3.85 -7.12 -14.46
N LEU A 72 -2.90 -7.85 -15.04
CA LEU A 72 -3.16 -8.88 -16.06
C LEU A 72 -3.18 -10.29 -15.48
N PHE A 73 -2.22 -10.64 -14.61
CA PHE A 73 -1.95 -12.03 -14.24
C PHE A 73 -2.41 -12.40 -12.83
N THR A 74 -2.54 -11.42 -11.92
CA THR A 74 -2.93 -11.66 -10.52
C THR A 74 -4.40 -11.29 -10.30
N ASN A 75 -4.72 -9.99 -10.38
CA ASN A 75 -6.02 -9.45 -9.97
C ASN A 75 -7.21 -10.10 -10.71
N PRO A 76 -7.20 -10.25 -12.06
CA PRO A 76 -8.32 -10.85 -12.76
C PRO A 76 -8.57 -12.31 -12.34
N ALA A 77 -7.50 -13.07 -12.10
CA ALA A 77 -7.61 -14.48 -11.69
C ALA A 77 -8.20 -14.61 -10.28
N GLU A 78 -7.76 -13.77 -9.33
CA GLU A 78 -8.33 -13.73 -7.98
C GLU A 78 -9.80 -13.36 -8.01
N THR A 79 -10.17 -12.29 -8.72
CA THR A 79 -11.55 -11.81 -8.83
C THR A 79 -12.45 -12.88 -9.46
N VAL A 80 -12.00 -13.53 -10.53
CA VAL A 80 -12.72 -14.66 -11.13
C VAL A 80 -12.86 -15.82 -10.15
N ASN A 81 -11.80 -16.18 -9.42
CA ASN A 81 -11.85 -17.29 -8.46
C ASN A 81 -12.78 -17.01 -7.29
N GLN A 82 -12.89 -15.76 -6.84
CA GLN A 82 -13.88 -15.35 -5.86
C GLN A 82 -15.31 -15.50 -6.40
N PHE A 83 -15.55 -15.08 -7.65
CA PHE A 83 -16.84 -15.25 -8.32
C PHE A 83 -17.22 -16.74 -8.51
N LEU A 84 -16.26 -17.57 -8.95
CA LEU A 84 -16.47 -19.01 -9.14
C LEU A 84 -16.60 -19.79 -7.83
N SER A 85 -16.09 -19.26 -6.71
CA SER A 85 -16.20 -19.91 -5.40
C SER A 85 -17.59 -19.77 -4.79
N ASP A 86 -18.14 -18.54 -4.82
CA ASP A 86 -19.48 -18.25 -4.33
C ASP A 86 -20.04 -17.04 -5.09
N GLU A 87 -20.81 -17.33 -6.14
CA GLU A 87 -21.42 -16.32 -7.01
C GLU A 87 -22.34 -15.39 -6.23
N ARG A 88 -23.14 -15.94 -5.31
CA ARG A 88 -24.11 -15.16 -4.53
C ARG A 88 -23.39 -14.22 -3.58
N ALA A 89 -22.47 -14.74 -2.77
CA ALA A 89 -21.71 -13.90 -1.84
C ALA A 89 -20.85 -12.88 -2.58
N PHE A 90 -20.33 -13.20 -3.76
CA PHE A 90 -19.59 -12.25 -4.60
C PHE A 90 -20.50 -11.10 -5.06
N LEU A 91 -21.68 -11.40 -5.62
CA LEU A 91 -22.62 -10.38 -6.09
C LEU A 91 -23.16 -9.52 -4.94
N GLU A 92 -23.46 -10.10 -3.77
CA GLU A 92 -23.85 -9.38 -2.55
C GLU A 92 -22.72 -8.42 -2.10
N ARG A 93 -21.45 -8.88 -2.12
CA ARG A 93 -20.31 -7.99 -1.82
C ARG A 93 -20.20 -6.83 -2.81
N VAL A 94 -20.36 -7.10 -4.11
CA VAL A 94 -20.31 -6.07 -5.15
C VAL A 94 -21.42 -5.04 -4.95
N GLU A 95 -22.63 -5.45 -4.56
CA GLU A 95 -23.74 -4.54 -4.25
C GLU A 95 -23.46 -3.64 -3.04
N HIS A 96 -22.75 -4.15 -2.03
CA HIS A 96 -22.37 -3.40 -0.84
C HIS A 96 -21.10 -2.55 -1.01
N MET A 97 -20.40 -2.61 -2.15
CA MET A 97 -19.27 -1.71 -2.43
C MET A 97 -19.77 -0.26 -2.49
N SER A 98 -19.17 0.62 -1.69
CA SER A 98 -19.66 1.99 -1.51
C SER A 98 -19.74 2.75 -2.84
N VAL A 99 -20.86 3.43 -3.06
CA VAL A 99 -21.07 4.35 -4.19
C VAL A 99 -20.13 5.56 -4.08
N HIS A 100 -19.61 5.87 -2.89
CA HIS A 100 -18.70 6.99 -2.63
C HIS A 100 -17.21 6.71 -2.94
N GLN A 101 -16.77 5.46 -3.02
CA GLN A 101 -15.44 5.10 -3.56
C GLN A 101 -15.49 4.90 -5.09
N ARG A 102 -16.08 5.88 -5.79
CA ARG A 102 -16.18 5.90 -7.27
C ARG A 102 -14.90 6.33 -7.98
N VAL A 103 -13.81 6.49 -7.24
CA VAL A 103 -12.61 7.19 -7.69
C VAL A 103 -11.40 6.36 -7.30
N TYR A 104 -10.73 5.75 -8.28
CA TYR A 104 -9.26 5.64 -8.34
C TYR A 104 -8.78 4.93 -9.62
N LEU A 105 -9.65 4.18 -10.31
CA LEU A 105 -9.25 3.40 -11.49
C LEU A 105 -9.97 3.81 -12.79
N HIS A 106 -9.82 5.06 -13.23
CA HIS A 106 -10.19 5.45 -14.60
C HIS A 106 -9.26 4.84 -15.69
N PHE A 107 -8.28 4.00 -15.36
CA PHE A 107 -6.99 4.05 -16.08
C PHE A 107 -6.32 2.73 -16.47
N LEU A 108 -7.04 1.61 -16.48
CA LEU A 108 -6.57 0.39 -17.17
C LEU A 108 -7.15 0.25 -18.59
N ALA A 109 -8.01 1.17 -19.02
CA ALA A 109 -8.70 1.08 -20.30
C ALA A 109 -8.41 2.32 -21.16
N VAL A 110 -7.27 2.33 -21.87
CA VAL A 110 -7.20 3.15 -23.08
C VAL A 110 -7.99 2.51 -24.22
N ASP A 111 -8.37 1.24 -24.07
CA ASP A 111 -9.38 0.62 -24.91
C ASP A 111 -10.42 -0.14 -24.08
N ARG A 112 -11.67 -0.10 -24.56
CA ARG A 112 -12.86 -0.86 -24.11
C ARG A 112 -13.68 -0.28 -22.95
N GLY A 113 -14.48 0.77 -23.26
CA GLY A 113 -15.77 1.02 -22.61
C GLY A 113 -15.75 1.72 -21.23
N HIS A 114 -16.43 2.87 -21.16
CA HIS A 114 -16.65 3.65 -19.95
C HIS A 114 -17.26 2.83 -18.79
N SER A 115 -16.45 2.48 -17.79
CA SER A 115 -16.95 1.92 -16.53
C SER A 115 -16.68 2.92 -15.40
N CYS A 116 -17.70 3.71 -15.07
CA CYS A 116 -17.62 4.86 -14.14
C CYS A 116 -17.73 4.46 -12.65
N CYS A 117 -18.04 3.20 -12.33
CA CYS A 117 -18.13 2.73 -10.96
C CYS A 117 -17.37 1.42 -10.75
N LEU A 118 -16.84 1.23 -9.54
CA LEU A 118 -16.05 0.06 -9.13
C LEU A 118 -16.80 -1.27 -9.35
N GLN A 119 -18.13 -1.25 -9.21
CA GLN A 119 -18.98 -2.42 -9.44
C GLN A 119 -18.91 -2.89 -10.90
N ILE A 120 -19.05 -1.97 -11.87
CA ILE A 120 -18.94 -2.30 -13.29
C ILE A 120 -17.54 -2.83 -13.60
N GLN A 121 -16.50 -2.24 -13.03
CA GLN A 121 -15.11 -2.69 -13.26
C GLN A 121 -14.89 -4.12 -12.81
N VAL A 122 -15.33 -4.46 -11.59
CA VAL A 122 -15.22 -5.82 -11.05
C VAL A 122 -15.99 -6.82 -11.91
N LEU A 123 -17.23 -6.49 -12.31
CA LEU A 123 -18.07 -7.36 -13.14
C LEU A 123 -17.52 -7.51 -14.58
N ASP A 124 -17.04 -6.42 -15.18
CA ASP A 124 -16.46 -6.44 -16.52
C ASP A 124 -15.12 -7.18 -16.55
N GLN A 125 -14.32 -7.10 -15.47
CA GLN A 125 -13.11 -7.90 -15.33
C GLN A 125 -13.43 -9.40 -15.32
N VAL A 126 -14.45 -9.84 -14.57
CA VAL A 126 -14.92 -11.25 -14.60
C VAL A 126 -15.40 -11.64 -16.00
N LYS A 127 -16.22 -10.78 -16.64
CA LYS A 127 -16.74 -11.02 -17.99
C LYS A 127 -15.60 -11.16 -19.00
N ARG A 128 -14.62 -10.26 -19.01
CA ARG A 128 -13.49 -10.34 -19.93
C ARG A 128 -12.69 -11.61 -19.72
N ALA A 129 -12.36 -11.92 -18.47
CA ALA A 129 -11.54 -13.08 -18.15
C ALA A 129 -12.23 -14.42 -18.49
N LEU A 130 -13.56 -14.50 -18.37
CA LEU A 130 -14.32 -15.73 -18.62
C LEU A 130 -14.95 -15.84 -20.01
N ILE A 131 -15.17 -14.71 -20.70
CA ILE A 131 -15.89 -14.63 -21.97
C ILE A 131 -15.04 -13.96 -23.05
N ASP A 132 -14.80 -12.64 -22.94
CA ASP A 132 -14.32 -11.86 -24.09
C ASP A 132 -12.86 -12.16 -24.45
N ASP A 133 -11.99 -12.28 -23.45
CA ASP A 133 -10.53 -12.43 -23.59
C ASP A 133 -10.05 -13.82 -23.13
N ARG A 134 -10.97 -14.79 -22.99
CA ARG A 134 -10.64 -16.13 -22.51
C ARG A 134 -9.80 -16.88 -23.54
N SER A 135 -8.56 -17.19 -23.18
CA SER A 135 -7.69 -18.07 -23.98
C SER A 135 -8.11 -19.54 -23.79
N GLN A 136 -8.21 -20.30 -24.89
CA GLN A 136 -8.51 -21.73 -24.86
C GLN A 136 -7.34 -22.58 -25.34
N THR A 137 -6.50 -22.02 -26.20
CA THR A 137 -5.31 -22.67 -26.76
C THR A 137 -4.06 -21.82 -26.49
N ALA A 138 -2.87 -22.42 -26.66
CA ALA A 138 -1.62 -21.70 -26.51
C ALA A 138 -1.45 -20.63 -27.60
N GLU A 139 -1.97 -20.88 -28.80
CA GLU A 139 -2.04 -19.91 -29.89
C GLU A 139 -2.89 -18.69 -29.50
N ASP A 140 -4.01 -18.89 -28.79
CA ASP A 140 -4.83 -17.77 -28.30
C ASP A 140 -4.07 -16.91 -27.29
N CYS A 141 -3.22 -17.50 -26.45
CA CYS A 141 -2.34 -16.76 -25.54
C CYS A 141 -1.35 -15.88 -26.30
N ILE A 142 -0.80 -16.38 -27.42
CA ILE A 142 0.09 -15.60 -28.31
C ILE A 142 -0.68 -14.46 -28.99
N ARG A 143 -1.88 -14.74 -29.54
CA ARG A 143 -2.72 -13.71 -30.17
C ARG A 143 -3.10 -12.61 -29.18
N TRP A 144 -3.52 -12.98 -27.98
CA TRP A 144 -3.83 -12.06 -26.89
C TRP A 144 -2.63 -11.17 -26.56
N SER A 145 -1.44 -11.75 -26.43
CA SER A 145 -0.21 -11.02 -26.10
C SER A 145 0.19 -10.02 -27.20
N ARG A 146 -0.02 -10.36 -28.47
CA ARG A 146 0.21 -9.44 -29.60
C ARG A 146 -0.80 -8.29 -29.62
N LEU A 147 -2.06 -8.55 -29.29
CA LEU A 147 -3.08 -7.50 -29.17
C LEU A 147 -2.80 -6.61 -27.96
N LEU A 148 -2.33 -7.17 -26.85
CA LEU A 148 -1.90 -6.42 -25.67
C LEU A 148 -0.74 -5.46 -25.99
N PHE A 149 0.22 -5.88 -26.84
CA PHE A 149 1.26 -4.98 -27.35
C PHE A 149 0.64 -3.81 -28.13
N GLN A 150 -0.31 -4.12 -29.04
CA GLN A 150 -0.98 -3.11 -29.85
C GLN A 150 -1.70 -2.09 -28.98
N GLU A 151 -2.42 -2.55 -27.97
CA GLU A 151 -3.19 -1.69 -27.07
C GLU A 151 -2.28 -0.75 -26.28
N ASN A 152 -1.20 -1.26 -25.67
CA ASN A 152 -0.37 -0.48 -24.75
C ASN A 152 0.67 0.42 -25.43
N TYR A 153 1.34 -0.05 -26.48
CA TYR A 153 2.50 0.66 -27.06
C TYR A 153 2.19 1.39 -28.37
N HIS A 154 1.01 1.12 -28.95
CA HIS A 154 0.54 1.80 -30.16
C HIS A 154 -0.76 2.57 -29.90
N ASN A 155 -1.88 1.90 -29.65
CA ASN A 155 -3.21 2.54 -29.58
C ASN A 155 -3.30 3.53 -28.44
N ALA A 156 -2.79 3.18 -27.25
CA ALA A 156 -2.81 4.08 -26.12
C ALA A 156 -2.00 5.36 -26.37
N ILE A 157 -0.85 5.21 -27.01
CA ILE A 157 0.02 6.34 -27.38
C ILE A 157 -0.59 7.17 -28.51
N ALA A 158 -1.20 6.53 -29.51
CA ALA A 158 -1.91 7.21 -30.58
C ALA A 158 -3.10 8.03 -30.04
N GLN A 159 -3.84 7.49 -29.06
CA GLN A 159 -4.90 8.21 -28.38
C GLN A 159 -4.36 9.39 -27.57
N LEU A 160 -3.24 9.22 -26.87
CA LEU A 160 -2.57 10.29 -26.13
C LEU A 160 -2.12 11.42 -27.06
N LEU A 161 -1.51 11.10 -28.20
CA LEU A 161 -1.08 12.07 -29.22
C LEU A 161 -2.27 12.73 -29.95
N HIS A 162 -3.39 12.03 -30.08
CA HIS A 162 -4.62 12.63 -30.60
C HIS A 162 -5.19 13.66 -29.61
N THR A 163 -5.19 13.36 -28.31
CA THR A 163 -5.64 14.27 -27.27
C THR A 163 -4.66 15.44 -27.09
N PHE A 164 -3.35 15.17 -27.17
CA PHE A 164 -2.29 16.17 -27.05
C PHE A 164 -1.31 16.12 -28.23
N PRO A 165 -1.58 16.86 -29.33
CA PRO A 165 -0.72 16.87 -30.50
C PRO A 165 0.74 17.28 -30.18
N PRO A 166 1.75 16.79 -30.92
CA PRO A 166 3.17 17.10 -30.66
C PRO A 166 3.51 18.59 -30.64
N ASP A 167 2.79 19.38 -31.43
CA ASP A 167 2.94 20.83 -31.59
C ASP A 167 2.06 21.65 -30.64
N GLN A 168 1.27 21.01 -29.79
CA GLN A 168 0.36 21.69 -28.87
C GLN A 168 1.10 22.66 -27.94
N MET A 169 0.53 23.84 -27.78
CA MET A 169 0.97 24.86 -26.83
C MET A 169 0.00 24.96 -25.65
N THR A 170 0.53 25.28 -24.48
CA THR A 170 -0.27 25.64 -23.30
C THR A 170 -0.87 27.03 -23.48
N SER A 171 -1.79 27.42 -22.59
CA SER A 171 -2.37 28.77 -22.55
C SER A 171 -1.32 29.89 -22.39
N GLN A 172 -0.12 29.56 -21.89
CA GLN A 172 0.99 30.48 -21.74
C GLN A 172 1.94 30.51 -22.96
N GLY A 173 1.60 29.82 -24.06
CA GLY A 173 2.41 29.79 -25.28
C GLY A 173 3.65 28.90 -25.22
N VAL A 174 3.79 28.07 -24.18
CA VAL A 174 4.89 27.10 -24.05
C VAL A 174 4.46 25.76 -24.64
N LYS A 175 5.37 25.02 -25.30
CA LYS A 175 5.09 23.66 -25.79
C LYS A 175 4.60 22.75 -24.65
N PHE A 176 3.48 22.06 -24.87
CA PHE A 176 2.91 21.11 -23.91
C PHE A 176 3.91 19.99 -23.57
N TRP A 177 4.57 19.44 -24.59
CA TRP A 177 5.63 18.45 -24.47
C TRP A 177 6.98 19.13 -24.22
N SER A 178 7.22 19.50 -22.95
CA SER A 178 8.48 20.09 -22.50
C SER A 178 8.79 19.71 -21.05
N GLY A 179 10.05 19.89 -20.65
CA GLY A 179 10.53 19.58 -19.30
C GLY A 179 10.36 18.11 -18.95
N SER A 180 9.52 17.81 -17.97
CA SER A 180 9.22 16.44 -17.53
C SER A 180 8.26 15.67 -18.45
N LYS A 181 7.60 16.34 -19.41
CA LYS A 181 6.67 15.70 -20.36
C LYS A 181 7.40 15.41 -21.68
N ARG A 182 7.83 14.16 -21.85
CA ARG A 182 8.45 13.69 -23.10
C ARG A 182 7.35 13.36 -24.10
N CYS A 183 7.43 13.91 -25.32
CA CYS A 183 6.47 13.58 -26.38
C CYS A 183 6.69 12.12 -26.79
N PRO A 184 5.68 11.25 -26.69
CA PRO A 184 5.86 9.87 -27.09
C PRO A 184 5.75 9.70 -28.61
N HIS A 185 6.14 8.52 -29.08
CA HIS A 185 5.84 8.02 -30.42
C HIS A 185 5.25 6.61 -30.33
N VAL A 186 4.40 6.25 -31.30
CA VAL A 186 3.82 4.90 -31.37
C VAL A 186 4.90 3.86 -31.73
N LEU A 187 4.75 2.62 -31.25
CA LEU A 187 5.57 1.49 -31.71
C LEU A 187 4.80 0.61 -32.68
N GLU A 188 5.46 0.25 -33.78
CA GLU A 188 5.01 -0.83 -34.66
C GLU A 188 5.65 -2.15 -34.22
N PHE A 189 4.85 -3.21 -34.14
CA PHE A 189 5.36 -4.50 -33.71
C PHE A 189 6.28 -5.13 -34.76
N ASP A 190 7.50 -5.50 -34.36
CA ASP A 190 8.44 -6.27 -35.17
C ASP A 190 8.90 -7.51 -34.39
N PRO A 191 8.61 -8.74 -34.86
CA PRO A 191 9.05 -9.96 -34.17
C PRO A 191 10.56 -10.19 -34.21
N ASN A 192 11.32 -9.42 -35.00
CA ASN A 192 12.78 -9.50 -35.06
C ASN A 192 13.47 -8.61 -34.03
N LYS A 193 12.75 -7.66 -33.42
CA LYS A 193 13.24 -6.89 -32.28
C LYS A 193 13.09 -7.72 -31.01
N ASP A 194 14.19 -7.86 -30.27
CA ASP A 194 14.23 -8.74 -29.09
C ASP A 194 13.22 -8.32 -28.01
N GLU A 195 13.13 -7.04 -27.67
CA GLU A 195 12.18 -6.55 -26.65
C GLU A 195 10.71 -6.75 -27.04
N HIS A 196 10.39 -6.54 -28.33
CA HIS A 196 9.03 -6.75 -28.84
C HIS A 196 8.64 -8.23 -28.75
N PHE A 197 9.55 -9.11 -29.17
CA PHE A 197 9.35 -10.55 -29.07
C PHE A 197 9.27 -11.00 -27.60
N ASN A 198 10.19 -10.58 -26.74
CA ASN A 198 10.25 -10.96 -25.33
C ASN A 198 8.98 -10.57 -24.57
N PHE A 199 8.40 -9.41 -24.87
CA PHE A 199 7.11 -9.01 -24.30
C PHE A 199 6.01 -10.00 -24.64
N VAL A 200 5.86 -10.34 -25.92
CA VAL A 200 4.83 -11.29 -26.38
C VAL A 200 5.10 -12.70 -25.87
N TYR A 201 6.36 -13.12 -25.88
CA TYR A 201 6.80 -14.42 -25.39
C TYR A 201 6.43 -14.61 -23.91
N ALA A 202 6.93 -13.74 -23.03
CA ALA A 202 6.67 -13.84 -21.60
C ALA A 202 5.17 -13.65 -21.28
N ALA A 203 4.49 -12.70 -21.93
CA ALA A 203 3.06 -12.50 -21.75
C ALA A 203 2.24 -13.75 -22.14
N SER A 204 2.62 -14.44 -23.20
CA SER A 204 1.91 -15.64 -23.67
C SER A 204 2.07 -16.82 -22.71
N ILE A 205 3.26 -16.98 -22.13
CA ILE A 205 3.54 -18.03 -21.13
C ILE A 205 2.76 -17.76 -19.84
N LEU A 206 2.82 -16.52 -19.34
CA LEU A 206 2.08 -16.12 -18.14
C LEU A 206 0.56 -16.24 -18.34
N ARG A 207 0.06 -15.88 -19.52
CA ARG A 207 -1.35 -16.07 -19.87
C ARG A 207 -1.72 -17.56 -19.93
N ALA A 208 -0.86 -18.41 -20.50
CA ALA A 208 -1.09 -19.84 -20.54
C ALA A 208 -1.13 -20.45 -19.13
N GLN A 209 -0.18 -20.09 -18.26
CA GLN A 209 -0.16 -20.49 -16.86
C GLN A 209 -1.44 -20.07 -16.12
N GLN A 210 -1.87 -18.81 -16.29
CA GLN A 210 -3.08 -18.28 -15.67
C GLN A 210 -4.35 -19.09 -16.03
N TYR A 211 -4.42 -19.61 -17.26
CA TYR A 211 -5.55 -20.42 -17.75
C TYR A 211 -5.31 -21.94 -17.67
N ASN A 212 -4.19 -22.38 -17.09
CA ASN A 212 -3.77 -23.79 -17.00
C ASN A 212 -3.66 -24.47 -18.38
N ILE A 213 -3.01 -23.78 -19.32
CA ILE A 213 -2.72 -24.22 -20.70
C ILE A 213 -1.21 -24.44 -20.83
N GLU A 214 -0.82 -25.48 -21.57
CA GLU A 214 0.59 -25.73 -21.89
C GLU A 214 1.09 -24.68 -22.91
N PRO A 215 2.14 -23.90 -22.63
CA PRO A 215 2.61 -22.85 -23.52
C PRO A 215 3.38 -23.40 -24.73
N ILE A 216 3.38 -22.64 -25.83
CA ILE A 216 4.30 -22.88 -26.96
C ILE A 216 5.59 -22.11 -26.69
N LEU A 217 6.69 -22.83 -26.53
CA LEU A 217 8.01 -22.23 -26.26
C LEU A 217 8.88 -22.09 -27.53
N ASP A 218 8.51 -22.76 -28.62
CA ASP A 218 9.28 -22.73 -29.87
C ASP A 218 9.13 -21.36 -30.55
N LYS A 219 10.24 -20.62 -30.68
CA LYS A 219 10.29 -19.29 -31.29
C LYS A 219 9.73 -19.27 -32.72
N LYS A 220 9.97 -20.30 -33.53
CA LYS A 220 9.50 -20.33 -34.93
C LYS A 220 7.99 -20.46 -34.98
N LYS A 221 7.42 -21.37 -34.18
CA LYS A 221 5.96 -21.53 -34.07
C LYS A 221 5.27 -20.25 -33.57
N ILE A 222 5.86 -19.58 -32.59
CA ILE A 222 5.31 -18.30 -32.09
C ILE A 222 5.31 -17.26 -33.22
N ILE A 223 6.41 -17.11 -33.95
CA ILE A 223 6.50 -16.17 -35.08
C ILE A 223 5.49 -16.52 -36.19
N GLU A 224 5.25 -17.81 -36.46
CA GLU A 224 4.22 -18.24 -37.41
C GLU A 224 2.83 -17.78 -36.98
N VAL A 225 2.44 -18.01 -35.72
CA VAL A 225 1.15 -17.54 -35.19
C VAL A 225 1.04 -16.01 -35.26
N LEU A 226 2.12 -15.29 -34.97
CA LEU A 226 2.14 -13.83 -34.98
C LEU A 226 1.92 -13.20 -36.36
N LYS A 227 2.33 -13.87 -37.44
CA LYS A 227 2.11 -13.40 -38.81
C LYS A 227 0.63 -13.31 -39.17
N ASP A 228 -0.19 -14.17 -38.58
CA ASP A 228 -1.63 -14.23 -38.83
C ASP A 228 -2.42 -13.21 -38.00
N VAL A 229 -1.80 -12.60 -36.98
CA VAL A 229 -2.46 -11.60 -36.13
C VAL A 229 -2.40 -10.23 -36.80
N LYS A 230 -3.55 -9.77 -37.28
CA LYS A 230 -3.73 -8.42 -37.84
C LYS A 230 -4.57 -7.59 -36.88
N PRO A 231 -3.95 -6.68 -36.10
CA PRO A 231 -4.71 -5.79 -35.24
C PRO A 231 -5.55 -4.83 -36.08
N GLU A 232 -6.74 -4.50 -35.58
CA GLU A 232 -7.58 -3.47 -36.20
C GLU A 232 -6.88 -2.11 -36.19
N PRO A 233 -6.98 -1.32 -37.27
CA PRO A 233 -6.42 0.03 -37.31
C PRO A 233 -6.99 0.89 -36.18
N PHE A 234 -6.12 1.66 -35.52
CA PHE A 234 -6.52 2.57 -34.45
C PHE A 234 -7.50 3.63 -34.96
N LYS A 235 -8.58 3.86 -34.21
CA LYS A 235 -9.55 4.93 -34.45
C LYS A 235 -9.63 5.80 -33.20
N PRO A 236 -9.27 7.10 -33.28
CA PRO A 236 -9.28 7.98 -32.13
C PRO A 236 -10.70 8.19 -31.60
N LYS A 237 -10.84 8.19 -30.28
CA LYS A 237 -12.10 8.49 -29.59
C LYS A 237 -12.15 9.97 -29.23
N SER A 238 -13.22 10.65 -29.65
CA SER A 238 -13.51 12.02 -29.24
C SER A 238 -14.02 12.06 -27.80
N GLY A 239 -13.58 13.06 -27.02
CA GLY A 239 -14.07 13.31 -25.67
C GLY A 239 -13.34 12.57 -24.54
N VAL A 240 -12.25 11.84 -24.85
CA VAL A 240 -11.36 11.26 -23.82
C VAL A 240 -10.63 12.38 -23.08
N LYS A 241 -10.90 12.52 -21.78
CA LYS A 241 -10.20 13.48 -20.91
C LYS A 241 -9.02 12.78 -20.24
N ILE A 242 -7.82 13.25 -20.55
CA ILE A 242 -6.59 12.75 -19.92
C ILE A 242 -6.15 13.82 -18.91
N ALA A 243 -6.10 13.47 -17.63
CA ALA A 243 -5.62 14.37 -16.58
C ALA A 243 -4.11 14.64 -16.75
N VAL A 244 -3.74 15.93 -16.79
CA VAL A 244 -2.36 16.38 -16.95
C VAL A 244 -1.67 16.53 -15.60
N THR A 245 -2.43 16.83 -14.55
CA THR A 245 -1.95 17.01 -13.17
C THR A 245 -2.68 16.09 -12.20
N GLU A 246 -2.11 15.86 -11.01
CA GLU A 246 -2.83 15.13 -9.95
C GLU A 246 -4.06 15.88 -9.45
N ALA A 247 -4.01 17.21 -9.42
CA ALA A 247 -5.17 18.03 -9.05
C ALA A 247 -6.31 17.80 -10.04
N GLU A 248 -6.04 17.87 -11.34
CA GLU A 248 -7.03 17.54 -12.38
C GLU A 248 -7.50 16.08 -12.28
N ALA A 249 -6.61 15.14 -11.95
CA ALA A 249 -6.99 13.73 -11.78
C ALA A 249 -7.94 13.54 -10.58
N LYS A 250 -7.76 14.32 -9.50
CA LYS A 250 -8.62 14.33 -8.32
C LYS A 250 -9.94 15.07 -8.59
N GLU A 251 -9.91 16.20 -9.28
CA GLU A 251 -11.09 16.98 -9.65
C GLU A 251 -11.98 16.26 -10.67
N GLN A 252 -11.40 15.58 -11.67
CA GLN A 252 -12.16 14.75 -12.60
C GLN A 252 -12.86 13.58 -11.91
N ALA A 253 -12.36 13.20 -10.73
CA ALA A 253 -12.91 12.15 -9.90
C ALA A 253 -14.07 12.65 -9.03
N GLU A 254 -14.10 13.93 -8.70
CA GLU A 254 -15.21 14.55 -7.97
C GLU A 254 -16.32 14.95 -8.97
N VAL A 255 -17.31 14.07 -9.14
CA VAL A 255 -18.47 14.35 -10.00
C VAL A 255 -19.39 15.36 -9.32
N SER A 256 -19.75 16.44 -10.03
CA SER A 256 -20.74 17.42 -9.54
C SER A 256 -22.15 16.82 -9.40
N GLU A 257 -22.88 17.21 -8.34
CA GLU A 257 -24.18 16.62 -7.94
C GLU A 257 -25.21 16.51 -9.09
N GLY A 258 -25.28 17.50 -9.98
CA GLY A 258 -26.23 17.50 -11.11
C GLY A 258 -25.93 16.50 -12.23
N LYS A 259 -24.68 16.06 -12.39
CA LYS A 259 -24.31 15.00 -13.35
C LYS A 259 -24.46 13.60 -12.76
N LEU A 260 -24.44 13.49 -11.43
CA LEU A 260 -24.44 12.22 -10.71
C LEU A 260 -25.68 11.37 -11.01
N GLN A 261 -26.86 11.98 -11.11
CA GLN A 261 -28.13 11.27 -11.32
C GLN A 261 -28.21 10.54 -12.67
N MET A 262 -27.81 11.21 -13.76
CA MET A 262 -27.80 10.60 -15.10
C MET A 262 -26.76 9.49 -15.22
N PHE A 263 -25.59 9.64 -14.57
CA PHE A 263 -24.57 8.60 -14.51
C PHE A 263 -25.00 7.39 -13.66
N LEU A 264 -25.84 7.58 -12.64
CA LEU A 264 -26.37 6.50 -11.80
C LEU A 264 -27.31 5.59 -12.60
N GLU A 265 -28.25 6.15 -13.36
CA GLU A 265 -29.22 5.38 -14.15
C GLU A 265 -28.55 4.57 -15.28
N ASP A 266 -27.56 5.14 -15.96
CA ASP A 266 -26.75 4.42 -16.95
C ASP A 266 -25.91 3.31 -16.30
N ALA A 267 -25.33 3.58 -15.13
CA ALA A 267 -24.54 2.60 -14.40
C ALA A 267 -25.38 1.40 -13.94
N ASP A 268 -26.58 1.61 -13.39
CA ASP A 268 -27.46 0.52 -12.94
C ASP A 268 -27.91 -0.36 -14.12
N THR A 269 -28.16 0.25 -15.28
CA THR A 269 -28.47 -0.45 -16.52
C THR A 269 -27.29 -1.33 -16.97
N GLN A 270 -26.07 -0.78 -16.96
CA GLN A 270 -24.86 -1.53 -17.30
C GLN A 270 -24.58 -2.67 -16.32
N ILE A 271 -24.70 -2.44 -15.02
CA ILE A 271 -24.53 -3.45 -13.98
C ILE A 271 -25.51 -4.59 -14.19
N SER A 272 -26.79 -4.27 -14.42
CA SER A 272 -27.84 -5.26 -14.68
C SER A 272 -27.52 -6.09 -15.93
N ALA A 273 -27.08 -5.45 -17.01
CA ALA A 273 -26.68 -6.13 -18.24
C ALA A 273 -25.48 -7.08 -18.03
N LEU A 274 -24.49 -6.67 -17.23
CA LEU A 274 -23.33 -7.50 -16.89
C LEU A 274 -23.74 -8.70 -16.02
N LYS A 275 -24.55 -8.49 -14.98
CA LYS A 275 -25.10 -9.57 -14.15
C LYS A 275 -25.86 -10.60 -15.00
N ILE A 276 -26.70 -10.15 -15.93
CA ILE A 276 -27.44 -11.05 -16.85
C ILE A 276 -26.49 -11.87 -17.73
N LYS A 277 -25.41 -11.26 -18.24
CA LYS A 277 -24.42 -11.98 -19.05
C LYS A 277 -23.67 -13.03 -18.22
N LEU A 278 -23.27 -12.68 -17.00
CA LEU A 278 -22.55 -13.59 -16.10
C LEU A 278 -23.44 -14.74 -15.62
N ALA A 279 -24.72 -14.48 -15.32
CA ALA A 279 -25.68 -15.51 -14.89
C ALA A 279 -25.97 -16.57 -15.97
N LYS A 280 -25.67 -16.30 -17.24
CA LYS A 280 -25.79 -17.28 -18.33
C LYS A 280 -24.63 -18.26 -18.39
N LEU A 281 -23.55 -18.02 -17.64
CA LEU A 281 -22.39 -18.92 -17.61
C LEU A 281 -22.70 -20.16 -16.78
N ASN A 282 -22.32 -21.33 -17.30
CA ASN A 282 -22.27 -22.53 -16.50
C ASN A 282 -20.98 -22.53 -15.65
N THR A 283 -21.01 -21.82 -14.53
CA THR A 283 -19.87 -21.64 -13.62
C THR A 283 -19.28 -22.95 -13.11
N LYS A 284 -20.10 -24.01 -12.96
CA LYS A 284 -19.65 -25.34 -12.52
C LYS A 284 -18.78 -26.07 -13.54
N ALA A 285 -18.89 -25.73 -14.82
CA ALA A 285 -18.08 -26.31 -15.89
C ALA A 285 -16.76 -25.54 -16.10
N LEU A 286 -16.58 -24.39 -15.45
CA LEU A 286 -15.40 -23.55 -15.59
C LEU A 286 -14.34 -23.96 -14.58
N ARG A 287 -13.09 -24.05 -15.06
CA ARG A 287 -11.93 -24.23 -14.19
C ARG A 287 -11.57 -22.90 -13.52
N ARG A 288 -11.05 -22.99 -12.30
CA ARG A 288 -10.43 -21.84 -11.63
C ARG A 288 -9.19 -21.39 -12.41
N LEU A 289 -8.96 -20.10 -12.40
CA LEU A 289 -7.72 -19.52 -12.93
C LEU A 289 -6.61 -19.65 -11.89
N THR A 290 -5.37 -19.55 -12.32
CA THR A 290 -4.20 -19.56 -11.44
C THR A 290 -3.69 -18.13 -11.32
N PRO A 291 -3.94 -17.43 -10.19
CA PRO A 291 -3.31 -16.14 -9.94
C PRO A 291 -1.81 -16.30 -9.90
N ILE A 292 -1.09 -15.40 -10.57
CA ILE A 292 0.37 -15.43 -10.57
C ILE A 292 0.87 -14.45 -9.52
N ASP A 293 1.42 -15.00 -8.44
CA ASP A 293 2.09 -14.22 -7.40
C ASP A 293 3.48 -13.83 -7.88
N PHE A 294 3.83 -12.56 -7.71
CA PHE A 294 5.11 -12.07 -8.15
C PHE A 294 6.26 -12.61 -7.29
N GLU A 295 7.07 -13.45 -7.93
CA GLU A 295 8.37 -13.88 -7.44
C GLU A 295 9.49 -13.29 -8.31
N LYS A 296 10.39 -12.54 -7.69
CA LYS A 296 11.52 -11.85 -8.34
C LYS A 296 12.79 -12.69 -8.36
N ASP A 297 12.89 -13.69 -7.48
CA ASP A 297 14.09 -14.48 -7.23
C ASP A 297 14.11 -15.84 -7.93
N ASP A 298 13.07 -16.15 -8.71
CA ASP A 298 13.04 -17.27 -9.66
C ASP A 298 13.16 -16.74 -11.09
N ASP A 299 14.27 -17.07 -11.76
CA ASP A 299 14.53 -16.58 -13.11
C ASP A 299 13.79 -17.37 -14.20
N THR A 300 13.16 -18.49 -13.86
CA THR A 300 12.47 -19.41 -14.77
C THR A 300 10.97 -19.13 -14.93
N ASN A 301 10.39 -18.31 -14.05
CA ASN A 301 8.95 -18.02 -14.03
C ASN A 301 8.50 -16.93 -15.01
N HIS A 302 9.42 -16.33 -15.79
CA HIS A 302 9.16 -15.27 -16.76
C HIS A 302 8.56 -13.95 -16.20
N HIS A 303 8.48 -13.76 -14.88
CA HIS A 303 7.95 -12.53 -14.28
C HIS A 303 8.83 -11.32 -14.60
N MET A 304 10.13 -11.45 -14.32
CA MET A 304 11.08 -10.37 -14.58
C MET A 304 11.32 -10.16 -16.07
N GLU A 305 11.18 -11.19 -16.90
CA GLU A 305 11.25 -11.07 -18.35
C GLU A 305 10.10 -10.21 -18.88
N PHE A 306 8.86 -10.48 -18.44
CA PHE A 306 7.70 -9.67 -18.79
C PHE A 306 7.85 -8.22 -18.33
N ILE A 307 8.17 -7.99 -17.04
CA ILE A 307 8.24 -6.63 -16.48
C ILE A 307 9.36 -5.82 -17.16
N THR A 308 10.51 -6.44 -17.45
CA THR A 308 11.62 -5.77 -18.15
C THR A 308 11.22 -5.38 -19.56
N ALA A 309 10.65 -6.32 -20.34
CA ALA A 309 10.20 -6.03 -21.70
C ALA A 309 9.08 -4.99 -21.72
N ALA A 310 8.11 -5.09 -20.81
CA ALA A 310 7.00 -4.15 -20.72
C ALA A 310 7.48 -2.72 -20.39
N SER A 311 8.41 -2.61 -19.44
CA SER A 311 9.04 -1.34 -19.09
C SER A 311 9.86 -0.77 -20.25
N ASN A 312 10.70 -1.59 -20.90
CA ASN A 312 11.59 -1.11 -21.96
C ASN A 312 10.83 -0.69 -23.23
N LEU A 313 9.73 -1.37 -23.57
CA LEU A 313 8.87 -0.93 -24.68
C LEU A 313 8.21 0.42 -24.39
N ARG A 314 7.74 0.61 -23.14
CA ARG A 314 7.23 1.92 -22.72
C ARG A 314 8.34 2.95 -22.62
N ALA A 315 9.57 2.56 -22.29
CA ALA A 315 10.71 3.47 -22.32
C ALA A 315 11.01 3.91 -23.77
N GLU A 316 10.97 3.00 -24.74
CA GLU A 316 11.09 3.29 -26.17
C GLU A 316 10.02 4.30 -26.60
N ASN A 317 8.74 4.11 -26.24
CA ASN A 317 7.67 5.06 -26.57
C ASN A 317 8.00 6.52 -26.20
N TYR A 318 8.76 6.77 -25.13
CA TYR A 318 9.04 8.12 -24.60
C TYR A 318 10.52 8.50 -24.72
N ASP A 319 11.31 7.79 -25.52
CA ASP A 319 12.76 7.99 -25.67
C ASP A 319 13.53 7.96 -24.33
N ILE A 320 13.13 7.07 -23.42
CA ILE A 320 13.79 6.85 -22.13
C ILE A 320 14.83 5.74 -22.28
N GLN A 321 15.99 5.91 -21.65
CA GLN A 321 17.04 4.88 -21.67
C GLN A 321 16.55 3.58 -21.00
N PRO A 322 16.62 2.43 -21.70
CA PRO A 322 16.15 1.15 -21.18
C PRO A 322 16.98 0.68 -19.98
N ALA A 323 16.42 -0.26 -19.23
CA ALA A 323 17.13 -0.96 -18.15
C ALA A 323 17.34 -2.43 -18.49
N ASP A 324 18.44 -2.99 -18.00
CA ASP A 324 18.62 -4.44 -18.00
C ASP A 324 17.71 -5.12 -16.96
N ARG A 325 17.67 -6.45 -17.01
CA ARG A 325 16.85 -7.26 -16.09
C ARG A 325 17.27 -7.08 -14.63
N MET A 326 18.54 -6.85 -14.34
CA MET A 326 19.06 -6.71 -12.97
C MET A 326 18.60 -5.39 -12.34
N LYS A 327 18.75 -4.28 -13.05
CA LYS A 327 18.26 -2.96 -12.63
C LYS A 327 16.74 -2.96 -12.53
N THR A 328 16.05 -3.60 -13.48
CA THR A 328 14.59 -3.79 -13.40
C THR A 328 14.20 -4.58 -12.15
N LYS A 329 14.89 -5.69 -11.86
CA LYS A 329 14.66 -6.52 -10.66
C LYS A 329 14.87 -5.74 -9.36
N GLN A 330 15.91 -4.91 -9.30
CA GLN A 330 16.18 -4.06 -8.14
C GLN A 330 15.01 -3.10 -7.85
N ILE A 331 14.50 -2.44 -8.88
CA ILE A 331 13.44 -1.43 -8.76
C ILE A 331 12.08 -2.10 -8.54
N ALA A 332 11.67 -3.02 -9.43
CA ALA A 332 10.38 -3.72 -9.36
C ALA A 332 10.22 -4.57 -8.10
N GLY A 333 11.33 -5.15 -7.64
CA GLY A 333 11.38 -5.98 -6.43
C GLY A 333 11.53 -5.20 -5.13
N ARG A 334 11.62 -3.86 -5.19
CA ARG A 334 11.92 -2.97 -4.05
C ARG A 334 13.10 -3.51 -3.21
N ILE A 335 14.16 -3.95 -3.89
CA ILE A 335 15.29 -4.61 -3.24
C ILE A 335 16.02 -3.58 -2.38
N ILE A 336 15.99 -3.76 -1.06
CA ILE A 336 16.79 -3.00 -0.10
C ILE A 336 18.23 -3.51 -0.18
N PRO A 337 19.21 -2.71 -0.62
CA PRO A 337 20.59 -3.15 -0.68
C PRO A 337 21.09 -3.53 0.71
N ALA A 338 21.81 -4.65 0.81
CA ALA A 338 22.39 -5.12 2.06
C ALA A 338 23.80 -5.67 1.81
N ILE A 339 24.69 -5.46 2.77
CA ILE A 339 26.05 -5.99 2.75
C ILE A 339 26.45 -6.41 4.17
N ALA A 340 27.11 -7.56 4.28
CA ALA A 340 27.46 -8.16 5.57
C ALA A 340 28.35 -7.25 6.43
N THR A 341 29.18 -6.40 5.82
CA THR A 341 30.06 -5.47 6.54
C THR A 341 29.29 -4.45 7.37
N THR A 342 28.28 -3.82 6.78
CA THR A 342 27.42 -2.86 7.49
C THR A 342 26.55 -3.57 8.53
N THR A 343 25.99 -4.74 8.21
CA THR A 343 25.22 -5.54 9.18
C THR A 343 26.06 -5.93 10.40
N ALA A 344 27.28 -6.42 10.21
CA ALA A 344 28.17 -6.78 11.31
C ALA A 344 28.56 -5.57 12.16
N THR A 345 28.80 -4.42 11.52
CA THR A 345 29.16 -3.17 12.23
C THR A 345 28.00 -2.68 13.09
N VAL A 346 26.80 -2.61 12.53
CA VAL A 346 25.58 -2.19 13.24
C VAL A 346 25.27 -3.15 14.40
N ALA A 347 25.33 -4.47 14.16
CA ALA A 347 25.14 -5.47 15.21
C ALA A 347 26.17 -5.33 16.35
N GLY A 348 27.43 -5.07 16.02
CA GLY A 348 28.48 -4.80 17.00
C GLY A 348 28.16 -3.57 17.87
N LEU A 349 27.72 -2.47 17.27
CA LEU A 349 27.30 -1.27 18.00
C LEU A 349 26.08 -1.51 18.89
N VAL A 350 25.10 -2.29 18.42
CA VAL A 350 23.96 -2.74 19.24
C VAL A 350 24.45 -3.52 20.47
N CYS A 351 25.41 -4.43 20.29
CA CYS A 351 25.98 -5.17 21.41
C CYS A 351 26.71 -4.26 22.41
N VAL A 352 27.32 -3.16 21.98
CA VAL A 352 27.94 -2.18 22.88
C VAL A 352 26.88 -1.50 23.76
N GLU A 353 25.75 -1.08 23.17
CA GLU A 353 24.63 -0.51 23.95
C GLU A 353 23.98 -1.54 24.87
N LEU A 354 23.92 -2.81 24.45
CA LEU A 354 23.40 -3.91 25.27
C LEU A 354 24.15 -4.07 26.60
N HIS A 355 25.48 -3.90 26.61
CA HIS A 355 26.27 -3.98 27.86
C HIS A 355 25.86 -2.93 28.89
N LYS A 356 25.28 -1.81 28.46
CA LYS A 356 24.80 -0.74 29.35
C LYS A 356 23.47 -1.12 30.01
N ILE A 357 22.71 -2.03 29.40
CA ILE A 357 21.37 -2.43 29.83
C ILE A 357 21.42 -3.67 30.73
N ILE A 358 22.40 -4.56 30.54
CA ILE A 358 22.51 -5.83 31.28
C ILE A 358 23.00 -5.56 32.72
N GLY A 359 22.13 -5.80 33.70
CA GLY A 359 22.45 -5.77 35.14
C GLY A 359 22.32 -7.14 35.82
N SER A 360 22.76 -7.24 37.08
CA SER A 360 22.57 -8.43 37.91
C SER A 360 21.21 -8.38 38.62
N GLY A 361 20.26 -9.26 38.26
CA GLY A 361 18.97 -9.40 38.92
C GLY A 361 17.76 -9.07 38.03
N SER A 362 16.59 -8.88 38.64
CA SER A 362 15.32 -8.59 37.94
C SER A 362 15.02 -7.09 37.78
N GLU A 363 15.88 -6.22 38.33
CA GLU A 363 15.68 -4.76 38.30
C GLU A 363 16.43 -4.12 37.12
N GLN A 364 15.84 -3.07 36.56
CA GLN A 364 16.45 -2.29 35.49
C GLN A 364 17.57 -1.42 36.07
N LEU A 365 18.71 -1.38 35.39
CA LEU A 365 19.82 -0.51 35.77
C LEU A 365 19.41 0.96 35.67
N GLN A 366 19.77 1.77 36.65
CA GLN A 366 19.67 3.22 36.54
C GLN A 366 20.90 3.73 35.80
N VAL A 367 20.75 3.92 34.49
CA VAL A 367 21.81 4.39 33.60
C VAL A 367 21.53 5.84 33.22
N PRO A 368 22.48 6.76 33.44
CA PRO A 368 22.33 8.14 32.97
C PRO A 368 22.17 8.23 31.45
N LEU A 369 21.36 9.21 30.98
CA LEU A 369 21.07 9.39 29.55
C LEU A 369 22.34 9.56 28.70
N ASP A 370 23.34 10.28 29.23
CA ASP A 370 24.61 10.61 28.58
C ASP A 370 25.58 9.42 28.45
N GLN A 371 25.19 8.24 28.95
CA GLN A 371 25.92 6.99 28.71
C GLN A 371 25.45 6.28 27.44
N PHE A 372 24.22 6.51 26.99
CA PHE A 372 23.68 5.89 25.78
C PHE A 372 24.11 6.64 24.52
N ARG A 373 24.25 5.92 23.41
CA ARG A 373 24.57 6.53 22.11
C ARG A 373 23.66 5.97 21.02
N ASN A 374 22.95 6.85 20.33
CA ASN A 374 22.40 6.54 19.01
C ASN A 374 23.54 6.64 18.00
N GLY A 375 23.68 5.64 17.13
CA GLY A 375 24.74 5.57 16.13
C GLY A 375 24.20 5.79 14.73
N PHE A 376 24.95 6.52 13.90
CA PHE A 376 24.68 6.72 12.49
C PHE A 376 25.98 6.52 11.71
N LEU A 377 25.96 5.69 10.67
CA LEU A 377 27.17 5.40 9.91
C LEU A 377 26.92 5.31 8.41
N ASN A 378 27.98 5.60 7.65
CA ASN A 378 28.06 5.36 6.22
C ASN A 378 29.47 4.90 5.85
N MET A 379 29.62 3.59 5.64
CA MET A 379 30.90 2.93 5.33
C MET A 379 31.49 3.35 3.98
N ALA A 380 30.70 3.94 3.07
CA ALA A 380 31.21 4.46 1.80
C ALA A 380 32.02 5.76 2.00
N LEU A 381 31.71 6.54 3.05
CA LEU A 381 32.39 7.79 3.42
C LEU A 381 33.31 7.65 4.64
N PRO A 382 33.62 6.41 5.05
CA PRO A 382 33.96 6.04 6.42
C PRO A 382 33.39 6.93 7.55
N PHE A 383 32.12 7.32 7.45
CA PHE A 383 31.50 8.24 8.40
C PHE A 383 30.86 7.49 9.57
N PHE A 384 31.14 7.94 10.79
CA PHE A 384 30.50 7.50 12.03
C PHE A 384 30.15 8.73 12.86
N ALA A 385 28.90 8.83 13.27
CA ALA A 385 28.43 9.83 14.21
C ALA A 385 27.60 9.18 15.30
N PHE A 386 27.75 9.72 16.50
CA PHE A 386 26.97 9.33 17.65
C PHE A 386 26.30 10.54 18.25
N SER A 387 25.06 10.38 18.70
CA SER A 387 24.33 11.39 19.44
C SER A 387 23.75 10.81 20.71
N ASP A 388 23.51 11.65 21.70
CA ASP A 388 22.70 11.26 22.85
C ASP A 388 21.28 10.93 22.37
N PRO A 389 20.61 9.93 22.96
CA PRO A 389 19.18 9.72 22.73
C PRO A 389 18.38 10.92 23.22
N ILE A 390 17.26 11.19 22.55
CA ILE A 390 16.33 12.23 22.98
C ILE A 390 15.60 11.74 24.24
N ALA A 391 15.54 12.59 25.27
CA ALA A 391 14.79 12.30 26.48
C ALA A 391 13.28 12.23 26.21
N ALA A 392 12.56 11.37 26.93
CA ALA A 392 11.12 11.27 26.78
C ALA A 392 10.44 12.62 27.06
N PRO A 393 9.60 13.15 26.14
CA PRO A 393 8.92 14.41 26.37
C PRO A 393 8.06 14.37 27.64
N LYS A 394 8.32 15.32 28.55
CA LYS A 394 7.55 15.51 29.77
C LYS A 394 6.28 16.32 29.47
N LYS A 395 5.14 15.73 29.78
CA LYS A 395 3.81 16.36 29.75
C LYS A 395 3.39 16.74 31.16
N LYS A 396 2.75 17.89 31.36
CA LYS A 396 2.25 18.29 32.67
C LYS A 396 1.01 17.46 33.04
N VAL A 397 0.93 17.01 34.29
CA VAL A 397 -0.23 16.34 34.86
C VAL A 397 -1.04 17.35 35.68
N CYS A 398 -2.36 17.21 35.69
CA CYS A 398 -3.20 17.80 36.74
C CYS A 398 -2.82 17.25 38.13
N ALA A 399 -2.79 18.12 39.14
CA ALA A 399 -2.43 17.75 40.50
C ALA A 399 -3.13 16.44 40.98
N PHE A 400 -2.40 15.58 41.70
CA PHE A 400 -2.92 14.36 42.29
C PHE A 400 -3.44 14.62 43.71
N LYS A 401 -4.56 13.99 44.12
CA LYS A 401 -5.01 14.01 45.54
C LYS A 401 -4.25 13.02 46.40
N ASN A 402 -3.83 11.92 45.79
CA ASN A 402 -3.18 10.82 46.50
C ASN A 402 -1.72 11.18 46.77
N SER A 403 -1.33 11.24 48.06
CA SER A 403 0.04 11.56 48.50
C SER A 403 1.08 10.61 47.92
N TYR A 404 0.74 9.34 47.67
CA TYR A 404 1.64 8.37 47.04
C TYR A 404 1.90 8.69 45.57
N LEU A 405 0.88 9.08 44.80
CA LEU A 405 1.07 9.51 43.40
C LEU A 405 1.74 10.89 43.33
N PHE A 406 1.46 11.79 44.28
CA PHE A 406 2.15 13.06 44.40
C PHE A 406 3.66 12.87 44.58
N CYS A 407 4.08 11.89 45.39
CA CYS A 407 5.50 11.52 45.53
C CYS A 407 6.09 10.87 44.28
N LEU A 408 5.32 10.05 43.53
CA LEU A 408 5.77 9.42 42.29
C LEU A 408 5.94 10.42 41.13
N TYR A 409 5.14 11.48 41.09
CA TYR A 409 5.17 12.53 40.08
C TYR A 409 5.63 13.86 40.69
N HIS A 410 6.82 13.84 41.31
CA HIS A 410 7.39 14.95 42.09
C HIS A 410 7.42 16.30 41.36
N ASP A 411 7.56 16.28 40.02
CA ASP A 411 7.59 17.45 39.13
C ASP A 411 6.21 17.78 38.49
N GLN A 412 5.14 17.06 38.86
CA GLN A 412 3.83 17.10 38.19
C GLN A 412 3.92 16.85 36.68
N THR A 413 4.83 15.97 36.24
CA THR A 413 4.98 15.61 34.83
C THR A 413 4.95 14.10 34.62
N PHE A 414 4.46 13.68 33.46
CA PHE A 414 4.49 12.29 33.00
C PHE A 414 5.04 12.19 31.57
N THR A 415 5.41 11.00 31.15
CA THR A 415 5.96 10.67 29.84
C THR A 415 5.19 9.51 29.22
N LEU A 416 5.57 9.10 28.01
CA LEU A 416 4.99 7.93 27.33
C LEU A 416 5.15 6.60 28.11
N TRP A 417 6.07 6.54 29.08
CA TRP A 417 6.35 5.36 29.90
C TRP A 417 5.42 5.22 31.12
N ASP A 418 4.78 6.32 31.47
CA ASP A 418 3.93 6.41 32.64
C ASP A 418 2.53 5.89 32.32
N ARG A 419 1.96 5.18 33.29
CA ARG A 419 0.61 4.66 33.22
C ARG A 419 0.06 4.50 34.61
N LEU A 420 -1.25 4.49 34.67
CA LEU A 420 -2.00 4.15 35.87
C LEU A 420 -2.40 2.68 35.83
N GLU A 421 -2.22 1.95 36.93
CA GLU A 421 -2.61 0.55 37.01
C GLU A 421 -3.72 0.36 38.03
N ILE A 422 -4.76 -0.37 37.64
CA ILE A 422 -5.88 -0.71 38.49
C ILE A 422 -6.22 -2.20 38.34
N GLN A 423 -6.48 -2.87 39.47
CA GLN A 423 -6.87 -4.27 39.51
C GLN A 423 -8.40 -4.39 39.50
N GLY A 424 -8.92 -5.20 38.59
CA GLY A 424 -10.31 -5.62 38.53
C GLY A 424 -10.61 -6.83 39.43
N PRO A 425 -11.86 -7.33 39.38
CA PRO A 425 -13.00 -6.73 38.68
C PRO A 425 -13.53 -5.50 39.42
N LYS A 426 -13.88 -4.46 38.67
CA LYS A 426 -14.55 -3.24 39.16
C LYS A 426 -15.72 -2.88 38.25
N SER A 427 -16.74 -2.29 38.84
CA SER A 427 -17.80 -1.58 38.12
C SER A 427 -17.25 -0.31 37.47
N LEU A 428 -17.94 0.19 36.44
CA LEU A 428 -17.61 1.48 35.84
C LEU A 428 -17.68 2.60 36.89
N LYS A 429 -18.61 2.53 37.84
CA LYS A 429 -18.68 3.45 38.98
C LYS A 429 -17.39 3.47 39.81
N GLU A 430 -16.94 2.29 40.23
CA GLU A 430 -15.73 2.19 41.07
C GLU A 430 -14.48 2.64 40.33
N LEU A 431 -14.43 2.44 39.00
CA LEU A 431 -13.36 2.98 38.16
C LEU A 431 -13.41 4.52 38.11
N ILE A 432 -14.59 5.10 37.86
CA ILE A 432 -14.80 6.56 37.83
C ILE A 432 -14.44 7.18 39.19
N ASP A 433 -14.97 6.61 40.28
CA ASP A 433 -14.70 7.07 41.65
C ASP A 433 -13.20 6.97 41.97
N TRP A 434 -12.53 5.90 41.51
CA TRP A 434 -11.09 5.75 41.66
C TRP A 434 -10.30 6.82 40.89
N ILE A 435 -10.66 7.13 39.64
CA ILE A 435 -10.03 8.20 38.86
C ILE A 435 -10.22 9.56 39.58
N GLN A 436 -11.45 9.87 40.01
CA GLN A 436 -11.78 11.12 40.71
C GLN A 436 -11.12 11.28 42.08
N ASN A 437 -10.82 10.17 42.75
CA ASN A 437 -10.08 10.15 44.01
C ASN A 437 -8.55 10.18 43.79
N THR A 438 -8.08 9.71 42.64
CA THR A 438 -6.66 9.72 42.28
C THR A 438 -6.21 11.13 41.88
N PHE A 439 -7.06 11.86 41.15
CA PHE A 439 -6.75 13.20 40.64
C PHE A 439 -7.52 14.32 41.37
N LEU A 440 -6.90 15.51 41.45
CA LEU A 440 -7.43 16.68 42.17
C LEU A 440 -8.47 17.46 41.35
N LEU A 441 -8.44 17.28 40.03
CA LEU A 441 -9.13 18.09 39.04
C LEU A 441 -9.57 17.23 37.83
N VAL A 442 -10.44 16.23 38.03
CA VAL A 442 -10.96 15.42 36.91
C VAL A 442 -12.47 15.25 37.05
N TYR A 443 -13.22 15.85 36.11
CA TYR A 443 -14.64 15.58 35.92
C TYR A 443 -14.85 14.65 34.73
N LEU A 444 -15.43 13.48 34.97
CA LEU A 444 -15.84 12.56 33.90
C LEU A 444 -17.30 12.83 33.55
N ARG A 445 -17.60 13.06 32.28
CA ARG A 445 -18.99 13.19 31.79
C ARG A 445 -19.78 11.93 32.19
N ARG A 446 -21.05 12.10 32.59
CA ARG A 446 -21.95 10.99 32.96
C ARG A 446 -22.06 9.98 31.80
N ILE A 447 -21.60 8.75 32.03
CA ILE A 447 -21.71 7.63 31.08
C ILE A 447 -22.90 6.75 31.53
N ALA A 448 -23.76 6.31 30.61
CA ALA A 448 -24.82 5.34 30.91
C ALA A 448 -24.22 3.95 31.23
N GLY A 449 -24.84 3.16 32.11
CA GLY A 449 -24.34 1.81 32.45
C GLY A 449 -23.34 1.74 33.61
N VAL A 450 -23.34 2.74 34.50
CA VAL A 450 -22.41 2.91 35.65
C VAL A 450 -22.33 1.69 36.58
N PHE A 451 -23.38 0.87 36.64
CA PHE A 451 -23.46 -0.32 37.49
C PHE A 451 -22.85 -1.59 36.88
N PHE A 452 -22.54 -1.60 35.58
CA PHE A 452 -21.95 -2.76 34.91
C PHE A 452 -20.44 -2.84 35.17
N SER A 453 -19.90 -4.06 35.10
CA SER A 453 -18.44 -4.27 35.13
C SER A 453 -17.78 -3.59 33.93
N VAL A 454 -16.54 -3.11 34.08
CA VAL A 454 -15.78 -2.50 32.98
C VAL A 454 -15.73 -3.43 31.75
N ARG A 455 -15.60 -4.75 31.97
CA ARG A 455 -15.64 -5.76 30.91
C ARG A 455 -16.98 -5.76 30.17
N THR A 456 -18.09 -5.81 30.91
CA THR A 456 -19.44 -5.86 30.34
C THR A 456 -19.72 -4.63 29.50
N VAL A 457 -19.33 -3.43 29.99
CA VAL A 457 -19.51 -2.17 29.25
C VAL A 457 -18.74 -2.21 27.92
N VAL A 458 -17.49 -2.69 27.91
CA VAL A 458 -16.70 -2.80 26.69
C VAL A 458 -17.33 -3.78 25.70
N GLU A 459 -17.82 -4.92 26.17
CA GLU A 459 -18.47 -5.92 25.31
C GLU A 459 -19.78 -5.42 24.70
N GLU A 460 -20.56 -4.64 25.45
CA GLU A 460 -21.81 -4.04 25.00
C GLU A 460 -21.58 -2.93 23.96
N VAL A 461 -20.66 -2.00 24.24
CA VAL A 461 -20.33 -0.88 23.33
C VAL A 461 -19.67 -1.38 22.05
N SER A 462 -18.74 -2.33 22.15
CA SER A 462 -18.07 -2.90 20.98
C SER A 462 -18.93 -3.90 20.20
N ARG A 463 -20.05 -4.35 20.78
CA ARG A 463 -20.90 -5.45 20.30
C ARG A 463 -20.11 -6.74 20.04
N ARG A 464 -19.00 -6.93 20.76
CA ARG A 464 -18.09 -8.07 20.62
C ARG A 464 -17.71 -8.57 22.01
N LYS A 465 -17.82 -9.88 22.21
CA LYS A 465 -17.33 -10.51 23.44
C LYS A 465 -15.82 -10.35 23.53
N MET A 466 -15.31 -10.04 24.71
CA MET A 466 -13.87 -9.98 24.89
C MET A 466 -13.28 -11.39 24.83
N PRO A 467 -12.13 -11.58 24.18
CA PRO A 467 -11.43 -12.85 24.16
C PRO A 467 -11.08 -13.33 25.58
N ALA A 468 -11.24 -14.64 25.83
CA ALA A 468 -10.95 -15.24 27.14
C ALA A 468 -9.47 -15.11 27.58
N HIS A 469 -8.55 -14.93 26.63
CA HIS A 469 -7.13 -14.77 26.89
C HIS A 469 -6.71 -13.32 27.25
N ALA A 470 -7.62 -12.34 27.16
CA ALA A 470 -7.32 -10.95 27.46
C ALA A 470 -7.02 -10.78 28.96
N ARG A 471 -5.81 -10.30 29.28
CA ARG A 471 -5.35 -10.10 30.68
C ARG A 471 -5.50 -8.68 31.19
N SER A 472 -5.60 -7.71 30.29
CA SER A 472 -5.78 -6.30 30.63
C SER A 472 -6.40 -5.52 29.48
N LEU A 473 -6.85 -4.31 29.79
CA LEU A 473 -7.41 -3.34 28.88
C LEU A 473 -6.65 -2.01 29.03
N VAL A 474 -6.39 -1.34 27.91
CA VAL A 474 -5.90 0.04 27.90
C VAL A 474 -7.10 0.96 27.77
N LEU A 475 -7.21 1.90 28.71
CA LEU A 475 -8.25 2.91 28.75
C LEU A 475 -7.61 4.28 28.59
N GLU A 476 -8.00 4.99 27.55
CA GLU A 476 -7.69 6.40 27.35
C GLU A 476 -8.82 7.24 27.95
N VAL A 477 -8.46 8.23 28.75
CA VAL A 477 -9.41 9.02 29.52
C VAL A 477 -9.18 10.48 29.17
N MET A 478 -10.24 11.12 28.67
CA MET A 478 -10.30 12.57 28.57
C MET A 478 -10.79 13.13 29.90
N ALA A 479 -10.06 14.10 30.43
CA ALA A 479 -10.33 14.73 31.71
C ALA A 479 -10.31 16.24 31.54
N THR A 480 -11.14 16.95 32.32
CA THR A 480 -11.10 18.41 32.44
C THR A 480 -10.77 18.83 33.86
N ASP A 481 -10.11 19.97 34.00
CA ASP A 481 -9.79 20.57 35.30
C ASP A 481 -10.98 21.34 35.91
N LYS A 482 -10.77 22.12 36.99
CA LYS A 482 -11.83 22.91 37.64
C LYS A 482 -12.33 24.09 36.79
N ASN A 483 -11.55 24.53 35.80
CA ASN A 483 -11.89 25.62 34.90
C ASN A 483 -12.53 25.11 33.59
N ASP A 484 -12.79 23.80 33.50
CA ASP A 484 -13.27 23.09 32.30
C ASP A 484 -12.24 23.08 31.15
N ASP A 485 -10.96 23.28 31.47
CA ASP A 485 -9.86 23.14 30.52
C ASP A 485 -9.49 21.65 30.35
N ASP A 486 -9.26 21.22 29.11
CA ASP A 486 -8.84 19.85 28.80
C ASP A 486 -7.44 19.57 29.37
N VAL A 487 -7.30 18.43 30.04
CA VAL A 487 -6.05 18.02 30.66
C VAL A 487 -5.66 16.61 30.29
N GLU A 488 -4.37 16.44 29.97
CA GLU A 488 -3.83 15.13 29.64
C GLU A 488 -3.42 14.37 30.91
N ILE A 489 -3.75 13.09 30.94
CA ILE A 489 -3.33 12.16 31.99
C ILE A 489 -2.72 10.89 31.37
N PRO A 490 -1.86 10.16 32.11
CA PRO A 490 -1.38 8.87 31.66
C PRO A 490 -2.56 7.90 31.39
N TYR A 491 -2.41 7.03 30.39
CA TYR A 491 -3.41 6.00 30.14
C TYR A 491 -3.55 5.04 31.33
N ILE A 492 -4.71 4.39 31.43
CA ILE A 492 -5.00 3.42 32.49
C ILE A 492 -4.87 2.01 31.91
N LYS A 493 -4.03 1.19 32.54
CA LYS A 493 -4.00 -0.26 32.36
C LYS A 493 -4.90 -0.90 33.41
N TYR A 494 -6.07 -1.31 32.96
CA TYR A 494 -7.02 -2.08 33.75
C TYR A 494 -6.69 -3.57 33.65
N ASN A 495 -6.29 -4.19 34.75
CA ASN A 495 -6.00 -5.63 34.80
C ASN A 495 -7.27 -6.38 35.20
N PHE A 496 -7.61 -7.46 34.49
CA PHE A 496 -8.86 -8.20 34.71
C PHE A 496 -8.86 -9.05 35.96
#